data_AF-A0A2H9MVQ7-F1
#
_entry.id   AF-A0A2H9MVQ7-F1
#
_cell.length_a   1.000
_cell.length_b   1.000
_cell.length_c   1.000
_cell.angle_alpha   90.00
_cell.angle_beta   90.00
_cell.angle_gamma   90.00
#
_symmetry.space_group_name_H-M   'P 1'
#
loop_
_entity.id
_entity.type
_entity.pdbx_description
1 polymer ?
#
loop_
_entity_poly.entity_id
_entity_poly.type
_entity_poly.pdbx_seq_one_letter_code
_entity_poly.pdbx_strand_id
1 'polypeptide(L)'
;MPGFDHIIAKSLNDIIKENLGIKTVQKIENRLFEKYGISWTQALEEFEKIDFVLKELFGDTGAKGLEHRFCQSIFDAKSNKNKDRWITISDPVVNSIIIQTFGDLEKKKII
;
A
#
# COMPACT_ATOMS: atom_id res chain seq x y z
N MET A 1 -8.26 7.64 -16.62
CA MET A 1 -6.97 7.93 -15.95
C MET A 1 -6.97 7.17 -14.65
N PRO A 2 -5.94 6.36 -14.34
CA PRO A 2 -5.89 5.70 -13.05
C PRO A 2 -5.84 6.77 -11.96
N GLY A 3 -6.80 6.71 -11.03
CA GLY A 3 -6.84 7.60 -9.87
C GLY A 3 -5.64 7.36 -8.96
N PHE A 4 -5.44 8.26 -8.00
CA PHE A 4 -4.41 8.12 -6.98
C PHE A 4 -4.53 6.76 -6.25
N ASP A 5 -5.76 6.32 -5.98
CA ASP A 5 -6.09 5.02 -5.38
C ASP A 5 -5.52 3.84 -6.17
N HIS A 6 -5.59 3.88 -7.50
CA HIS A 6 -5.07 2.80 -8.34
C HIS A 6 -3.53 2.72 -8.30
N ILE A 7 -2.86 3.86 -8.17
CA ILE A 7 -1.39 3.93 -8.08
C ILE A 7 -0.93 3.36 -6.74
N ILE A 8 -1.60 3.75 -5.64
CA ILE A 8 -1.32 3.22 -4.31
C ILE A 8 -1.63 1.72 -4.25
N ALA A 9 -2.76 1.26 -4.80
CA ALA A 9 -3.13 -0.15 -4.86
C ALA A 9 -2.06 -1.00 -5.57
N LYS A 10 -1.45 -0.45 -6.63
CA LYS A 10 -0.37 -1.14 -7.36
C LYS A 10 0.90 -1.26 -6.53
N SER A 11 1.42 -0.18 -5.96
CA SER A 11 2.62 -0.25 -5.10
C SER A 11 2.38 -1.14 -3.88
N LEU A 12 1.18 -1.07 -3.29
CA LEU A 12 0.78 -1.93 -2.19
C LEU A 12 0.77 -3.41 -2.59
N ASN A 13 0.27 -3.76 -3.77
CA ASN A 13 0.31 -5.14 -4.27
C ASN A 13 1.74 -5.70 -4.32
N ASP A 14 2.70 -4.93 -4.83
CA ASP A 14 4.09 -5.35 -4.92
C ASP A 14 4.70 -5.52 -3.52
N ILE A 15 4.47 -4.57 -2.61
CA ILE A 15 4.97 -4.61 -1.23
C ILE A 15 4.39 -5.79 -0.45
N ILE A 16 3.09 -6.04 -0.55
CA ILE A 16 2.43 -7.17 0.11
C ILE A 16 3.00 -8.48 -0.44
N LYS A 17 3.15 -8.62 -1.76
CA LYS A 17 3.72 -9.83 -2.38
C LYS A 17 5.16 -10.08 -1.94
N GLU A 18 5.97 -9.03 -1.82
CA GLU A 18 7.35 -9.11 -1.36
C GLU A 18 7.45 -9.47 0.13
N ASN A 19 6.59 -8.89 0.99
CA ASN A 19 6.64 -9.10 2.43
C ASN A 19 5.99 -10.41 2.89
N LEU A 20 4.85 -10.80 2.33
CA LEU A 20 4.08 -11.98 2.74
C LEU A 20 4.43 -13.23 1.91
N GLY A 21 4.96 -13.04 0.70
CA GLY A 21 5.19 -14.10 -0.26
C GLY A 21 3.92 -14.55 -1.00
N ILE A 22 4.11 -15.08 -2.21
CA ILE A 22 3.05 -15.42 -3.16
C ILE A 22 2.03 -16.41 -2.58
N LYS A 23 2.48 -17.43 -1.83
CA LYS A 23 1.59 -18.45 -1.23
C LYS A 23 0.63 -17.84 -0.20
N THR A 24 1.11 -16.88 0.57
CA THR A 24 0.32 -16.22 1.61
C THR A 24 -0.69 -15.27 0.97
N VAL A 25 -0.27 -14.53 -0.06
CA VAL A 25 -1.17 -13.67 -0.85
C VAL A 25 -2.30 -14.49 -1.49
N GLN A 26 -2.01 -15.65 -2.07
CA GLN A 26 -3.04 -16.55 -2.60
C GLN A 26 -4.02 -17.03 -1.52
N LYS A 27 -3.53 -17.28 -0.30
CA LYS A 27 -4.40 -17.67 0.83
C LYS A 27 -5.34 -16.53 1.23
N ILE A 28 -4.83 -15.29 1.25
CA ILE A 28 -5.61 -14.08 1.53
C ILE A 28 -6.64 -13.84 0.41
N GLU A 29 -6.23 -13.96 -0.86
CA GLU A 29 -7.11 -13.82 -2.03
C GLU A 29 -8.26 -14.83 -1.99
N ASN A 30 -7.97 -16.12 -1.77
CA ASN A 30 -9.01 -17.14 -1.63
C ASN A 30 -9.99 -16.76 -0.52
N ARG A 31 -9.49 -16.26 0.62
CA ARG A 31 -10.37 -15.91 1.75
C ARG A 31 -11.22 -14.67 1.49
N LEU A 32 -10.67 -13.67 0.80
CA LEU A 32 -11.40 -12.49 0.34
C LEU A 32 -12.49 -12.88 -0.65
N PHE A 33 -12.20 -13.80 -1.56
CA PHE A 33 -13.16 -14.31 -2.53
C PHE A 33 -14.26 -15.14 -1.85
N GLU A 34 -13.91 -16.06 -0.95
CA GLU A 34 -14.88 -16.86 -0.18
C GLU A 34 -15.85 -15.99 0.64
N LYS A 35 -15.35 -14.88 1.20
CA LYS A 35 -16.12 -14.08 2.15
C LYS A 35 -16.88 -12.91 1.51
N TYR A 36 -16.26 -12.24 0.55
CA TYR A 36 -16.79 -11.01 -0.04
C TYR A 36 -17.04 -11.14 -1.54
N GLY A 37 -16.63 -12.25 -2.19
CA GLY A 37 -16.77 -12.44 -3.63
C GLY A 37 -15.92 -11.50 -4.48
N ILE A 38 -14.88 -10.88 -3.88
CA ILE A 38 -14.04 -9.88 -4.55
C ILE A 38 -12.69 -10.47 -4.97
N SER A 39 -12.16 -9.94 -6.08
CA SER A 39 -10.79 -10.25 -6.52
C SER A 39 -9.74 -9.51 -5.69
N TRP A 40 -8.50 -10.00 -5.69
CA TRP A 40 -7.37 -9.33 -5.03
C TRP A 40 -7.20 -7.86 -5.47
N THR A 41 -7.34 -7.58 -6.76
CA THR A 41 -7.26 -6.22 -7.31
C THR A 41 -8.30 -5.27 -6.71
N GLN A 42 -9.54 -5.75 -6.54
CA GLN A 42 -10.61 -4.96 -5.93
C GLN A 42 -10.40 -4.81 -4.41
N ALA A 43 -9.88 -5.86 -3.76
CA ALA A 43 -9.57 -5.81 -2.34
C ALA A 43 -8.51 -4.76 -2.01
N LEU A 44 -7.55 -4.51 -2.92
CA LEU A 44 -6.53 -3.46 -2.75
C LEU A 44 -7.12 -2.05 -2.80
N GLU A 45 -8.27 -1.88 -3.47
CA GLU A 45 -9.05 -0.64 -3.45
C GLU A 45 -9.89 -0.55 -2.16
N GLU A 46 -10.27 -1.69 -1.57
CA GLU A 46 -11.06 -1.81 -0.35
C GLU A 46 -10.23 -2.31 0.85
N PHE A 47 -9.28 -1.48 1.30
CA PHE A 47 -8.28 -1.83 2.31
C PHE A 47 -8.86 -2.38 3.63
N GLU A 48 -10.04 -1.91 4.06
CA GLU A 48 -10.73 -2.43 5.25
C GLU A 48 -11.03 -3.94 5.15
N LYS A 49 -11.34 -4.44 3.96
CA LYS A 49 -11.62 -5.88 3.76
C LYS A 49 -10.35 -6.71 3.85
N ILE A 50 -9.22 -6.18 3.36
CA ILE A 50 -7.91 -6.81 3.51
C ILE A 50 -7.53 -6.85 5.00
N ASP A 51 -7.65 -5.72 5.72
CA ASP A 51 -7.37 -5.66 7.16
C ASP A 51 -8.19 -6.69 7.94
N PHE A 52 -9.49 -6.81 7.64
CA PHE A 52 -10.34 -7.81 8.29
C PHE A 52 -9.81 -9.24 8.06
N VAL A 53 -9.48 -9.59 6.82
CA VAL A 53 -8.97 -10.93 6.48
C VAL A 53 -7.58 -11.17 7.08
N LEU A 54 -6.73 -10.15 7.14
CA LEU A 54 -5.44 -10.22 7.82
C LEU A 54 -5.62 -10.49 9.32
N LYS A 55 -6.56 -9.82 9.98
CA LYS A 55 -6.88 -10.07 11.39
C LYS A 55 -7.42 -11.47 11.64
N GLU A 56 -8.23 -12.01 10.73
CA GLU A 56 -8.69 -13.41 10.83
C GLU A 56 -7.55 -14.42 10.65
N LEU A 57 -6.62 -14.16 9.73
CA LEU A 57 -5.56 -15.12 9.39
C LEU A 57 -4.35 -15.06 10.35
N PHE A 58 -4.02 -13.86 10.85
CA PHE A 58 -2.80 -13.61 11.64
C PHE A 58 -3.07 -13.10 13.06
N GLY A 59 -4.35 -12.88 13.43
CA GLY A 59 -4.74 -12.25 14.69
C GLY A 59 -4.47 -10.75 14.72
N ASP A 60 -5.03 -10.04 15.72
CA ASP A 60 -4.97 -8.57 15.81
C ASP A 60 -3.53 -8.03 15.89
N THR A 61 -2.65 -8.74 16.61
CA THR A 61 -1.24 -8.35 16.76
C THR A 61 -0.42 -8.62 15.50
N GLY A 62 -0.69 -9.72 14.79
CA GLY A 62 0.01 -10.08 13.55
C GLY A 62 -0.38 -9.17 12.40
N ALA A 63 -1.69 -8.88 12.27
CA ALA A 63 -2.23 -7.95 11.29
C ALA A 63 -1.64 -6.54 11.48
N LYS A 64 -1.67 -5.99 12.69
CA LYS A 64 -1.06 -4.67 12.99
C LYS A 64 0.41 -4.59 12.63
N GLY A 65 1.17 -5.65 12.91
CA GLY A 65 2.59 -5.70 12.55
C GLY A 65 2.82 -5.66 11.04
N LEU A 66 1.98 -6.37 10.28
CA LEU A 66 2.00 -6.38 8.81
C LEU A 66 1.55 -5.04 8.23
N GLU A 67 0.44 -4.48 8.71
CA GLU A 67 -0.04 -3.15 8.33
C GLU A 67 1.03 -2.09 8.57
N HIS A 68 1.70 -2.12 9.72
CA HIS A 68 2.77 -1.18 10.03
C HIS A 68 3.95 -1.32 9.07
N ARG A 69 4.35 -2.55 8.70
CA ARG A 69 5.41 -2.79 7.72
C ARG A 69 5.03 -2.32 6.31
N PHE A 70 3.81 -2.57 5.87
CA PHE A 70 3.33 -2.09 4.57
C PHE A 70 3.31 -0.57 4.55
N CYS A 71 2.79 0.04 5.62
CA CYS A 71 2.70 1.49 5.74
C CYS A 71 4.08 2.14 5.78
N GLN A 72 5.04 1.60 6.54
CA GLN A 72 6.43 2.10 6.54
C GLN A 72 7.15 1.93 5.20
N SER A 73 6.77 0.94 4.40
CA SER A 73 7.37 0.73 3.07
C SER A 73 6.89 1.77 2.04
N ILE A 74 5.64 2.25 2.18
CA ILE A 74 5.06 3.26 1.28
C ILE A 74 5.28 4.68 1.81
N PHE A 75 5.09 4.87 3.11
CA PHE A 75 5.06 6.16 3.79
C PHE A 75 6.13 6.21 4.88
N ASP A 76 7.08 7.12 4.73
CA ASP A 76 8.01 7.47 5.79
C ASP A 76 7.44 8.67 6.56
N ALA A 77 6.89 8.39 7.74
CA ALA A 77 6.39 9.42 8.63
C ALA A 77 7.56 9.99 9.46
N LYS A 78 8.27 10.99 8.91
CA LYS A 78 9.26 11.75 9.70
C LYS A 78 8.55 12.77 10.57
N SER A 79 8.50 12.50 11.88
CA SER A 79 8.16 13.54 12.86
C SER A 79 9.40 14.39 13.14
N ASN A 80 9.46 15.58 12.57
CA ASN A 80 10.38 16.61 13.10
C ASN A 80 9.79 17.15 14.42
N LYS A 81 10.64 17.60 15.35
CA LYS A 81 10.26 18.12 16.68
C LYS A 81 9.41 19.39 16.66
N ASN A 82 8.95 19.83 15.49
CA ASN A 82 8.19 21.05 15.31
C ASN A 82 6.87 20.69 14.61
N LYS A 83 5.76 20.86 15.34
CA LYS A 83 4.29 20.82 15.09
C LYS A 83 3.69 20.65 13.68
N ASP A 84 4.41 20.10 12.73
CA ASP A 84 4.04 19.95 11.34
C ASP A 84 4.26 18.47 10.98
N ARG A 85 3.16 17.71 10.87
CA ARG A 85 3.20 16.28 10.51
C ARG A 85 3.32 16.16 9.00
N TRP A 86 4.51 15.86 8.51
CA TRP A 86 4.77 15.64 7.09
C TRP A 86 4.79 14.13 6.85
N ILE A 87 3.87 13.65 6.00
CA ILE A 87 3.87 12.26 5.53
C ILE A 87 4.68 12.26 4.23
N THR A 88 5.84 11.61 4.24
CA THR A 88 6.68 11.51 3.04
C THR A 88 6.34 10.20 2.34
N ILE A 89 5.94 10.26 1.07
CA ILE A 89 5.77 9.05 0.25
C ILE A 89 7.17 8.65 -0.23
N SER A 90 7.66 7.53 0.28
CA SER A 90 9.02 7.04 -0.02
C SER A 90 9.03 6.02 -1.15
N ASP A 91 7.86 5.50 -1.54
CA ASP A 91 7.76 4.55 -2.65
C ASP A 91 8.17 5.23 -3.97
N PRO A 92 9.24 4.74 -4.65
CA PRO A 92 9.77 5.38 -5.85
C PRO A 92 8.80 5.29 -7.04
N VAL A 93 7.91 4.31 -7.05
CA VAL A 93 6.88 4.15 -8.11
C VAL A 93 5.80 5.20 -7.92
N VAL A 94 5.26 5.36 -6.70
CA VAL A 94 4.30 6.41 -6.37
C VAL A 94 4.92 7.80 -6.58
N ASN A 95 6.14 8.02 -6.12
CA ASN A 95 6.84 9.30 -6.28
C ASN A 95 7.07 9.65 -7.76
N SER A 96 7.51 8.70 -8.58
CA SER A 96 7.71 8.92 -10.02
C SER A 96 6.41 9.26 -10.74
N ILE A 97 5.30 8.62 -10.37
CA ILE A 97 4.00 8.87 -11.00
C ILE A 97 3.41 10.21 -10.53
N ILE A 98 3.57 10.58 -9.25
CA ILE A 98 3.18 11.90 -8.75
C ILE A 98 4.00 13.00 -9.44
N ILE A 99 5.32 12.83 -9.58
CA ILE A 99 6.17 13.77 -10.31
C ILE A 99 5.79 13.81 -11.81
N GLN A 100 5.38 12.70 -12.42
CA GLN A 100 4.93 12.71 -13.81
C GLN A 100 3.56 13.36 -14.00
N THR A 101 2.68 13.31 -12.99
CA THR A 101 1.29 13.78 -13.09
C THR A 101 1.12 15.22 -12.60
N PHE A 102 1.85 15.60 -11.55
CA PHE A 102 1.79 16.91 -10.91
C PHE A 102 3.13 17.66 -10.93
N GLY A 103 4.23 16.99 -11.26
CA GLY A 103 5.54 17.62 -11.33
C GLY A 103 5.68 18.41 -12.63
N ASP A 104 5.82 19.71 -12.47
CA ASP A 104 6.22 20.63 -13.52
C ASP A 104 7.46 20.09 -14.27
N LEU A 105 7.42 20.20 -15.60
CA LEU A 105 8.42 19.69 -16.56
C LEU A 105 9.86 20.10 -16.22
N GLU A 106 10.04 21.15 -15.41
CA GLU A 106 11.35 21.68 -15.03
C GLU A 106 12.14 20.80 -14.05
N LYS A 107 11.49 19.95 -13.23
CA LYS A 107 12.23 19.02 -12.33
C LYS A 107 12.74 17.75 -13.00
N LYS A 108 12.33 17.46 -14.25
CA LYS A 108 12.87 16.33 -15.04
C LYS A 108 14.34 16.53 -15.47
N LYS A 109 14.89 17.74 -15.34
CA LYS A 109 16.25 18.09 -15.79
C LYS A 109 17.36 17.90 -14.76
N ILE A 110 17.04 17.51 -13.52
CA ILE A 110 18.02 17.38 -12.43
C ILE A 110 18.06 15.92 -11.95
N ILE A 111 18.32 15.00 -12.87
CA ILE A 111 18.77 13.62 -12.59
C ILE A 111 19.90 13.30 -13.54
#